data_AF-A0A7J4PKH0-F1
#
_entry.id   AF-A0A7J4PKH0-F1
#
_cell.length_a   1.000
_cell.length_b   1.000
_cell.length_c   1.000
_cell.angle_alpha   90.00
_cell.angle_beta   90.00
_cell.angle_gamma   90.00
#
_symmetry.space_group_name_H-M   'P 1'
#
loop_
_entity.id
_entity.type
_entity.pdbx_description
1 polymer ?
#
loop_
_entity_poly.entity_id
_entity_poly.type
_entity_poly.pdbx_seq_one_letter_code
_entity_poly.pdbx_strand_id
1 'polypeptide(L)'
;MLGEFQGLILDAFNLFFSFVGSLLIIYGGLRSTAEIILLEVFRKPYNYQNIRKELTNKIVFGLEFFIAADVLETVLNPTQEELLLLGTVVLIRTILGYFLSKEVTEYQLD
;
A
#
# COMPACT_ATOMS: atom_id res chain seq x y z
N MET A 1 -12.09 32.47 -2.25
CA MET A 1 -12.58 32.16 -0.89
C MET A 1 -13.04 30.72 -0.71
N LEU A 2 -14.20 30.25 -1.21
CA LEU A 2 -14.62 28.85 -0.97
C LEU A 2 -13.73 27.79 -1.65
N GLY A 3 -13.28 28.04 -2.88
CA GLY A 3 -12.36 27.12 -3.59
C GLY A 3 -10.95 27.06 -3.00
N GLU A 4 -10.41 28.18 -2.51
CA GLU A 4 -9.10 28.21 -1.83
C GLU A 4 -9.13 27.45 -0.51
N PHE A 5 -10.26 27.51 0.21
CA PHE A 5 -10.44 26.78 1.45
C PHE A 5 -10.59 25.26 1.22
N GLN A 6 -11.27 24.86 0.14
CA GLN A 6 -11.39 23.46 -0.26
C GLN A 6 -10.03 22.86 -0.68
N GLY A 7 -9.23 23.59 -1.47
CA GLY A 7 -7.88 23.16 -1.86
C GLY A 7 -6.97 22.95 -0.65
N LEU A 8 -7.00 23.89 0.31
CA LEU A 8 -6.16 23.80 1.51
C LEU A 8 -6.52 22.61 2.42
N ILE A 9 -7.81 22.27 2.51
CA ILE A 9 -8.26 21.07 3.23
C ILE A 9 -7.80 19.80 2.49
N LEU A 10 -7.95 19.76 1.17
CA LEU A 10 -7.50 18.66 0.32
C LEU A 10 -6.01 18.36 0.53
N ASP A 11 -5.18 19.39 0.37
CA ASP A 11 -3.73 19.29 0.50
C ASP A 11 -3.34 18.78 1.89
N ALA A 12 -4.03 19.23 2.94
CA ALA A 12 -3.78 18.77 4.30
C ALA A 12 -4.07 17.28 4.48
N PHE A 13 -5.18 16.78 3.95
CA PHE A 13 -5.52 15.35 4.01
C PHE A 13 -4.61 14.51 3.13
N ASN A 14 -4.35 14.93 1.88
CA ASN A 14 -3.44 14.25 0.97
C ASN A 14 -2.04 14.12 1.56
N LEU A 15 -1.53 15.21 2.15
CA LEU A 15 -0.26 15.22 2.85
C LEU A 15 -0.28 14.21 4.01
N PHE A 16 -1.34 14.22 4.82
CA PHE A 16 -1.47 13.30 5.95
C PHE A 16 -1.47 11.82 5.49
N PHE A 17 -2.34 11.45 4.55
CA PHE A 17 -2.45 10.09 4.06
C PHE A 17 -1.16 9.62 3.37
N SER A 18 -0.59 10.46 2.50
CA SER A 18 0.67 10.15 1.80
C SER A 18 1.84 10.02 2.76
N PHE A 19 1.91 10.88 3.79
CA PHE A 19 2.96 10.82 4.80
C PHE A 19 2.88 9.53 5.63
N VAL A 20 1.69 9.17 6.10
CA VAL A 20 1.45 7.93 6.87
C VAL A 20 1.75 6.70 6.01
N GLY A 21 1.23 6.66 4.77
CA GLY A 21 1.48 5.57 3.83
C GLY A 21 2.98 5.40 3.55
N SER A 22 3.69 6.50 3.28
CA SER A 22 5.13 6.50 3.04
C SER A 22 5.91 5.99 4.26
N LEU A 23 5.58 6.48 5.46
CA LEU A 23 6.19 6.03 6.71
C LEU A 23 6.05 4.52 6.92
N LEU A 24 4.86 3.97 6.67
CA LEU A 24 4.58 2.54 6.82
C LEU A 24 5.39 1.69 5.84
N ILE A 25 5.46 2.10 4.57
CA ILE A 25 6.23 1.40 3.54
C ILE A 25 7.73 1.46 3.87
N ILE A 26 8.25 2.63 4.19
CA ILE A 26 9.66 2.83 4.53
C ILE A 26 10.03 2.02 5.77
N TYR A 27 9.27 2.13 6.85
CA TYR A 27 9.52 1.39 8.09
C TYR A 27 9.43 -0.13 7.88
N GLY A 28 8.41 -0.59 7.14
CA GLY A 28 8.26 -2.00 6.80
C GLY A 28 9.44 -2.53 5.99
N GLY A 29 9.85 -1.79 4.95
CA GLY A 29 11.01 -2.10 4.13
C GLY A 29 12.30 -2.16 4.94
N LEU A 30 12.65 -1.10 5.68
CA LEU A 30 13.86 -1.05 6.49
C LEU A 30 13.93 -2.20 7.50
N ARG A 31 12.84 -2.46 8.22
CA ARG A 31 12.81 -3.53 9.22
C ARG A 31 13.04 -4.89 8.57
N SER A 32 12.33 -5.19 7.47
CA SER A 32 12.45 -6.47 6.78
C SER A 32 13.84 -6.66 6.14
N THR A 33 14.43 -5.61 5.56
CA THR A 33 15.79 -5.66 5.04
C THR A 33 16.82 -5.90 6.15
N ALA A 34 16.70 -5.19 7.28
CA ALA A 34 17.60 -5.38 8.42
C ALA A 34 17.50 -6.80 8.98
N GLU A 35 16.28 -7.35 9.09
CA GLU A 35 16.04 -8.71 9.58
C GLU A 35 16.66 -9.77 8.67
N ILE A 36 16.52 -9.62 7.34
CA ILE A 36 17.15 -10.52 6.36
C ILE A 36 18.68 -10.48 6.47
N ILE A 37 19.28 -9.28 6.53
CA ILE A 37 20.74 -9.13 6.64
C ILE A 37 21.25 -9.77 7.93
N LEU A 38 20.58 -9.53 9.07
CA LEU A 38 20.95 -10.14 10.34
C LEU A 38 20.86 -11.67 10.26
N LEU A 39 19.79 -12.22 9.70
CA LEU A 39 19.63 -13.67 9.59
C LEU A 39 20.69 -14.34 8.70
N GLU A 40 21.03 -13.70 7.58
CA GLU A 40 22.09 -14.13 6.67
C GLU A 40 23.46 -14.12 7.37
N VAL A 41 23.75 -13.06 8.13
CA VAL A 41 25.00 -12.92 8.90
C VAL A 41 25.08 -13.91 10.06
N PHE A 42 23.97 -14.15 10.78
CA PHE A 42 23.92 -15.05 11.93
C PHE A 42 23.65 -16.52 11.55
N ARG A 43 23.51 -16.86 10.26
CA ARG A 43 23.23 -18.22 9.73
C ARG A 43 22.12 -18.97 10.48
N LYS A 44 21.07 -18.27 10.92
CA LYS A 44 19.94 -18.92 11.58
C LYS A 44 18.96 -19.46 10.54
N PRO A 45 18.46 -20.70 10.69
CA PRO A 45 17.34 -21.20 9.89
C PRO A 45 16.08 -20.46 10.33
N TYR A 46 15.77 -19.36 9.66
CA TYR A 46 14.57 -18.59 9.91
C TYR A 46 13.72 -18.57 8.65
N ASN A 47 12.40 -18.59 8.84
CA ASN A 47 11.49 -18.74 7.72
C ASN A 47 11.38 -17.42 6.95
N TYR A 48 12.09 -17.29 5.83
CA TYR A 48 12.00 -16.15 4.92
C TYR A 48 10.55 -15.82 4.52
N GLN A 49 9.66 -16.83 4.50
CA GLN A 49 8.24 -16.62 4.22
C GLN A 49 7.56 -15.71 5.25
N ASN A 50 7.94 -15.78 6.52
CA ASN A 50 7.35 -14.93 7.56
C ASN A 50 7.76 -13.47 7.38
N ILE A 51 9.04 -13.20 7.09
CA ILE A 51 9.53 -11.84 6.86
C ILE A 51 8.88 -11.24 5.61
N ARG A 52 8.77 -12.04 4.54
CA ARG A 52 8.07 -11.63 3.31
C ARG A 52 6.60 -11.33 3.59
N LYS A 53 5.91 -12.17 4.36
CA LYS A 53 4.49 -11.95 4.72
C LYS A 53 4.32 -10.67 5.53
N GLU A 54 5.17 -10.42 6.52
CA GLU A 54 5.13 -9.17 7.30
C GLU A 54 5.41 -7.94 6.45
N LEU A 55 6.40 -8.02 5.54
CA LEU A 55 6.73 -6.94 4.61
C LEU A 55 5.53 -6.63 3.70
N THR A 56 4.99 -7.65 3.04
CA THR A 56 3.84 -7.53 2.14
C THR A 56 2.65 -6.92 2.88
N ASN A 57 2.34 -7.36 4.10
CA ASN A 57 1.25 -6.80 4.89
C ASN A 57 1.45 -5.29 5.17
N LYS A 58 2.67 -4.86 5.52
CA LYS A 58 2.96 -3.44 5.76
C LYS A 58 2.89 -2.60 4.49
N ILE A 59 3.36 -3.13 3.37
CA ILE A 59 3.28 -2.46 2.06
C ILE A 59 1.83 -2.32 1.63
N VAL A 60 1.04 -3.39 1.68
CA VAL A 60 -0.39 -3.37 1.32
C VAL A 60 -1.15 -2.38 2.20
N PHE A 61 -0.87 -2.35 3.50
CA PHE A 61 -1.48 -1.39 4.41
C PHE A 61 -1.08 0.04 4.08
N GLY A 62 0.20 0.32 3.81
CA GLY A 62 0.65 1.65 3.36
C GLY A 62 -0.03 2.10 2.06
N LEU A 63 -0.22 1.18 1.11
CA LEU A 63 -0.93 1.45 -0.14
C LEU A 63 -2.40 1.80 0.06
N GLU A 64 -3.06 1.34 1.13
CA GLU A 64 -4.43 1.76 1.45
C GLU A 64 -4.53 3.24 1.78
N PHE A 65 -3.50 3.81 2.43
CA PHE A 65 -3.44 5.25 2.69
C PHE A 65 -3.21 6.04 1.40
N PHE A 66 -2.35 5.57 0.51
CA PHE A 66 -2.14 6.22 -0.80
C PHE A 66 -3.42 6.20 -1.64
N ILE A 67 -4.11 5.07 -1.70
CA ILE A 67 -5.39 4.98 -2.41
C ILE A 67 -6.41 5.95 -1.78
N ALA A 68 -6.45 6.10 -0.45
CA ALA A 68 -7.33 7.05 0.20
C ALA A 68 -7.01 8.51 -0.18
N ALA A 69 -5.74 8.88 -0.30
CA ALA A 69 -5.31 10.19 -0.80
C ALA A 69 -5.79 10.40 -2.24
N ASP A 70 -5.49 9.46 -3.13
CA ASP A 70 -5.85 9.55 -4.56
C ASP A 70 -7.39 9.65 -4.77
N VAL A 71 -8.16 8.88 -4.00
CA VAL A 71 -9.64 8.93 -4.03
C VAL A 71 -10.14 10.31 -3.57
N LEU A 72 -9.57 10.86 -2.49
CA LEU A 72 -10.00 12.14 -1.95
C LEU A 72 -9.76 13.27 -2.96
N GLU A 73 -8.60 13.26 -3.62
CA GLU A 73 -8.25 14.21 -4.68
C GLU A 73 -9.23 14.13 -5.85
N THR A 74 -9.52 12.90 -6.31
CA THR A 74 -10.43 12.65 -7.44
C THR A 74 -11.88 13.04 -7.13
N VAL A 75 -12.36 12.83 -5.89
CA VAL A 75 -13.75 13.16 -5.51
C VAL A 75 -14.01 14.67 -5.49
N LEU A 76 -12.99 15.45 -5.14
CA LEU A 76 -13.13 16.90 -4.94
C LEU A 76 -12.71 17.71 -6.19
N ASN A 77 -11.81 17.18 -7.02
CA ASN A 77 -11.49 17.70 -8.35
C ASN A 77 -11.73 16.62 -9.43
N PRO A 78 -12.98 16.26 -9.75
CA PRO A 78 -13.23 15.18 -10.70
C PRO A 78 -12.86 15.62 -12.13
N THR A 79 -11.64 15.31 -12.57
CA THR A 79 -11.33 15.25 -14.00
C THR A 79 -11.67 13.85 -14.53
N GLN A 80 -12.18 13.75 -15.76
CA GLN A 80 -12.55 12.44 -16.33
C GLN A 80 -11.34 11.50 -16.46
N GLU A 81 -10.13 12.06 -16.53
CA GLU A 81 -8.88 11.33 -16.66
C GLU A 81 -8.44 10.70 -15.32
N GLU A 82 -8.53 11.44 -14.20
CA GLU A 82 -8.21 10.92 -12.86
C GLU A 82 -9.17 9.81 -12.42
N LEU A 83 -10.47 9.94 -12.72
CA LEU A 83 -11.45 8.88 -12.47
C LEU A 83 -11.10 7.58 -13.21
N LEU A 84 -10.57 7.67 -14.43
CA LEU A 84 -10.16 6.54 -15.26
C LEU A 84 -8.88 5.87 -14.72
N LEU A 85 -7.92 6.69 -14.26
CA LEU A 85 -6.68 6.21 -13.63
C LEU A 85 -7.00 5.46 -12.32
N LEU A 86 -7.81 6.07 -11.46
CA LEU A 86 -8.24 5.48 -10.19
C LEU A 86 -9.01 4.18 -10.41
N GLY A 87 -9.95 4.17 -11.37
CA GLY A 87 -10.68 2.97 -11.76
C GLY A 87 -9.75 1.83 -12.18
N THR A 88 -8.70 2.15 -12.94
CA THR A 88 -7.70 1.17 -13.41
C THR A 88 -6.87 0.60 -12.25
N VAL A 89 -6.39 1.44 -11.34
CA VAL A 89 -5.60 1.00 -10.16
C VAL A 89 -6.42 0.06 -9.27
N VAL A 90 -7.68 0.40 -9.01
CA VAL A 90 -8.59 -0.43 -8.20
C VAL A 90 -8.85 -1.78 -8.87
N LEU A 91 -9.02 -1.81 -10.20
CA LEU A 91 -9.21 -3.03 -10.98
C LEU A 91 -7.99 -3.96 -10.89
N ILE A 92 -6.79 -3.41 -11.10
CA ILE A 92 -5.53 -4.16 -10.98
C ILE A 92 -5.40 -4.77 -9.58
N ARG A 93 -5.64 -3.97 -8.53
CA ARG A 93 -5.56 -4.46 -7.14
C ARG A 93 -6.56 -5.58 -6.89
N THR A 94 -7.77 -5.46 -7.40
CA THR A 94 -8.84 -6.47 -7.23
C THR A 94 -8.45 -7.79 -7.90
N ILE A 95 -7.95 -7.73 -9.15
CA ILE A 95 -7.52 -8.93 -9.88
C ILE A 95 -6.35 -9.59 -9.16
N LEU A 96 -5.30 -8.83 -8.82
CA LEU A 96 -4.13 -9.38 -8.13
C LEU A 96 -4.50 -9.97 -6.76
N GLY A 97 -5.33 -9.28 -5.98
CA GLY A 97 -5.83 -9.76 -4.69
C GLY A 97 -6.64 -11.06 -4.85
N TYR A 98 -7.50 -11.13 -5.86
CA TYR A 98 -8.28 -12.33 -6.16
C TYR A 98 -7.39 -13.51 -6.53
N PHE A 99 -6.42 -13.32 -7.43
CA PHE A 99 -5.48 -14.36 -7.83
C PHE A 99 -4.62 -14.86 -6.66
N LEU A 100 -4.08 -13.95 -5.84
CA LEU A 100 -3.29 -14.35 -4.66
C LEU A 100 -4.14 -15.11 -3.64
N SER A 101 -5.35 -14.64 -3.33
CA SER A 101 -6.27 -15.35 -2.42
C SER A 101 -6.64 -16.74 -2.96
N LYS A 102 -6.80 -16.86 -4.27
CA LYS A 102 -7.07 -18.14 -4.93
C LYS A 102 -5.87 -19.08 -4.82
N GLU A 103 -4.67 -18.63 -5.17
CA GLU A 103 -3.45 -19.44 -5.04
C GLU A 103 -3.23 -19.92 -3.59
N VAL A 104 -3.37 -19.04 -2.60
CA VAL A 104 -3.24 -19.42 -1.18
C VAL A 104 -4.26 -20.48 -0.77
N THR A 105 -5.48 -20.43 -1.30
CA THR A 105 -6.53 -21.43 -1.01
C THR A 105 -6.24 -22.76 -1.71
N GLU A 106 -5.71 -22.71 -2.93
CA GLU A 106 -5.42 -23.88 -3.76
C GLU A 106 -4.15 -24.62 -3.32
N TYR A 107 -3.15 -23.92 -2.75
CA TYR A 107 -1.93 -24.50 -2.18
C TYR A 107 -2.07 -24.99 -0.72
N GLN A 108 -3.26 -24.92 -0.10
CA GLN A 108 -3.53 -25.49 1.24
C GLN A 108 -4.25 -26.86 1.20
N LEU A 109 -4.28 -27.52 0.05
CA LEU A 109 -4.67 -28.93 -0.06
C LEU A 109 -3.44 -29.78 -0.36
N ASP A 110 -2.62 -30.00 0.67
CA ASP A 110 -1.89 -31.24 0.97
C ASP A 110 -1.28 -31.17 2.39
#